data_AF-A0A485BZU0-F1
#
_entry.id   AF-A0A485BZU0-F1
#
_cell.length_a   1.000
_cell.length_b   1.000
_cell.length_c   1.000
_cell.angle_alpha   90.00
_cell.angle_beta   90.00
_cell.angle_gamma   90.00
#
_symmetry.space_group_name_H-M   'P 1'
#
loop_
_entity.id
_entity.type
_entity.pdbx_description
1 polymer ?
#
loop_
_entity_poly.entity_id
_entity_poly.type
_entity_poly.pdbx_seq_one_letter_code
_entity_poly.pdbx_strand_id
1 'polypeptide(L)'
;MKVAALAESFGMDCEVHGNGAASLAVVGAIRNCRWYERGLLHPFLDYDTPAAYLNSIVDPMDEQGFVHLSQRPGLGRRHQLCVYRSQYR
;
A
#
# COMPACT_ATOMS: atom_id res chain seq x y z
N MET A 1 5.79 10.51 8.34
CA MET A 1 5.28 10.59 9.73
C MET A 1 5.16 12.00 10.30
N LYS A 2 5.99 12.99 9.92
CA LYS A 2 5.91 14.36 10.47
C LYS A 2 4.54 15.04 10.30
N VAL A 3 3.94 14.94 9.12
CA VAL A 3 2.65 15.56 8.82
C VAL A 3 1.52 14.92 9.64
N ALA A 4 1.52 13.59 9.76
CA ALA A 4 0.55 12.89 10.60
C ALA A 4 0.66 13.28 12.08
N ALA A 5 1.89 13.39 12.61
CA ALA A 5 2.12 13.87 13.98
C ALA A 5 1.70 15.33 14.18
N LEU A 6 1.93 16.19 13.17
CA LEU A 6 1.44 17.57 13.18
C LEU A 6 -0.08 17.58 13.26
N ALA A 7 -0.78 16.86 12.37
CA ALA A 7 -2.24 16.78 12.41
C ALA A 7 -2.78 16.23 13.74
N GLU A 8 -2.15 15.17 14.28
CA GLU A 8 -2.50 14.60 15.58
C GLU A 8 -2.38 15.63 16.71
N SER A 9 -1.36 16.51 16.67
CA SER A 9 -1.19 17.58 17.67
C SER A 9 -2.31 18.63 17.67
N PHE A 10 -3.06 18.74 16.56
CA PHE A 10 -4.25 19.59 16.44
C PHE A 10 -5.56 18.79 16.60
N GLY A 11 -5.50 17.51 16.96
CA GLY A 11 -6.68 16.65 17.04
C GLY A 11 -7.32 16.38 15.68
N MET A 12 -6.55 16.45 14.60
CA MET A 12 -7.00 16.24 13.22
C MET A 12 -6.58 14.87 12.68
N ASP A 13 -7.43 14.30 11.83
CA ASP A 13 -7.09 13.17 10.98
C ASP A 13 -6.22 13.62 9.79
N CYS A 14 -5.33 12.73 9.34
CA CYS A 14 -4.41 12.91 8.23
C CYS A 14 -4.53 11.71 7.29
N GLU A 15 -5.47 11.79 6.35
CA GLU A 15 -5.65 10.76 5.32
C GLU A 15 -4.44 10.72 4.37
N VAL A 16 -3.91 9.52 4.15
CA VAL A 16 -2.72 9.30 3.33
C VAL A 16 -3.15 9.00 1.90
N HIS A 17 -2.81 9.91 0.98
CA HIS A 17 -3.06 9.72 -0.45
C HIS A 17 -2.09 8.70 -1.06
N GLY A 18 -2.64 7.86 -1.94
CA GLY A 18 -1.93 6.93 -2.80
C GLY A 18 -1.87 5.51 -2.25
N ASN A 19 -1.93 4.55 -3.15
CA ASN A 19 -1.80 3.13 -2.85
C ASN A 19 -0.31 2.70 -2.80
N GLY A 20 -0.10 1.43 -2.48
CA GLY A 20 1.19 0.78 -2.52
C GLY A 20 1.83 0.63 -1.14
N ALA A 21 2.94 -0.11 -1.12
CA ALA A 21 3.57 -0.57 0.13
C ALA A 21 4.08 0.56 1.04
N ALA A 22 4.51 1.69 0.48
CA ALA A 22 5.00 2.82 1.26
C ALA A 22 3.85 3.52 2.01
N SER A 23 2.75 3.83 1.31
CA SER A 23 1.56 4.43 1.91
C SER A 23 0.92 3.48 2.92
N LEU A 24 0.80 2.19 2.60
CA LEU A 24 0.27 1.19 3.53
C LEU A 24 1.11 1.08 4.81
N ALA A 25 2.44 1.15 4.71
CA ALA A 25 3.32 1.16 5.87
C ALA A 25 3.17 2.43 6.73
N VAL A 26 2.90 3.58 6.12
CA VAL A 26 2.60 4.82 6.85
C VAL A 26 1.27 4.70 7.58
N VAL A 27 0.21 4.26 6.90
CA VAL A 27 -1.13 4.08 7.49
C VAL A 27 -1.08 3.06 8.64
N GLY A 28 -0.38 1.93 8.45
CA GLY A 28 -0.21 0.93 9.51
C GLY A 28 0.62 1.40 10.72
N ALA A 29 1.30 2.55 10.63
CA ALA A 29 2.16 3.08 11.69
C ALA A 29 1.60 4.37 12.35
N ILE A 30 0.48 4.92 11.87
CA ILE A 30 -0.20 6.08 12.48
C ILE A 30 -1.59 5.69 12.99
N ARG A 31 -2.14 6.47 13.91
CA ARG A 31 -3.48 6.24 14.48
C ARG A 31 -4.54 7.20 13.94
N ASN A 32 -4.13 8.39 13.47
CA ASN A 32 -5.02 9.44 12.98
C ASN A 32 -5.22 9.36 11.47
N CYS A 33 -5.44 8.16 10.94
CA CYS A 33 -5.79 7.93 9.53
C CYS A 33 -6.81 6.80 9.51
N ARG A 34 -7.98 7.06 8.93
CA ARG A 34 -9.09 6.10 8.99
C ARG A 34 -8.99 5.05 7.89
N TRP A 35 -8.50 5.45 6.71
CA TRP A 35 -8.52 4.60 5.54
C TRP A 35 -7.13 4.44 4.92
N TYR A 36 -6.96 3.33 4.22
CA TYR A 36 -5.90 3.16 3.24
C TYR A 36 -6.52 3.33 1.86
N GLU A 37 -5.93 4.18 1.03
CA GLU A 37 -6.38 4.37 -0.34
C GLU A 37 -6.00 3.16 -1.21
N ARG A 38 -7.00 2.39 -1.63
CA ARG A 38 -6.85 1.23 -2.51
C ARG A 38 -7.47 1.53 -3.87
N GLY A 39 -6.63 1.79 -4.87
CA GLY A 39 -7.08 2.16 -6.21
C GLY A 39 -5.97 2.74 -7.08
N LEU A 40 -6.31 3.39 -8.20
CA LEU A 40 -7.67 3.60 -8.72
C LEU A 40 -8.30 2.31 -9.25
N LEU A 41 -9.62 2.19 -9.13
CA LEU A 41 -10.38 1.03 -9.57
C LEU A 41 -11.13 1.35 -10.87
N HIS A 42 -11.19 0.38 -11.79
CA HIS A 42 -11.92 0.51 -13.05
C HIS A 42 -12.58 -0.81 -13.42
N PRO A 43 -13.83 -0.85 -13.93
CA PRO A 43 -14.53 -2.10 -14.25
C PRO A 43 -13.82 -3.03 -15.27
N PHE A 44 -12.90 -2.48 -16.06
CA PHE A 44 -12.14 -3.23 -17.07
C PHE A 44 -10.77 -3.71 -16.59
N LEU A 45 -10.40 -3.40 -15.34
CA LEU A 45 -9.10 -3.76 -14.77
C LEU A 45 -9.31 -4.54 -13.49
N ASP A 46 -8.65 -5.69 -13.40
CA ASP A 46 -8.55 -6.43 -12.15
C ASP A 46 -7.40 -5.87 -11.31
N TYR A 47 -7.74 -5.16 -10.23
CA TYR A 47 -6.75 -4.60 -9.30
C TYR A 47 -6.01 -5.71 -8.51
N ASP A 48 -6.63 -6.87 -8.32
CA ASP A 48 -6.05 -7.95 -7.53
C ASP A 48 -5.00 -8.75 -8.32
N THR A 49 -4.89 -8.50 -9.63
CA THR A 49 -3.80 -9.01 -10.45
C THR A 49 -2.48 -8.31 -10.07
N PRO A 50 -1.44 -9.05 -9.62
CA PRO A 50 -0.15 -8.46 -9.32
C PRO A 50 0.47 -7.80 -10.56
N ALA A 51 1.09 -6.63 -10.36
CA ALA A 51 1.90 -6.01 -11.41
C ALA A 51 3.02 -6.97 -11.86
N ALA A 52 3.39 -6.95 -13.15
CA ALA A 52 4.32 -7.94 -13.73
C ALA A 52 5.70 -8.03 -13.06
N TYR A 53 6.13 -6.99 -12.32
CA TYR A 53 7.38 -6.98 -11.56
C TYR A 53 7.21 -7.45 -10.11
N LEU A 54 6.02 -7.91 -9.71
CA LEU A 54 5.69 -8.40 -8.38
C LEU A 54 5.11 -9.82 -8.46
N ASN A 55 5.55 -10.70 -7.56
CA ASN A 55 4.99 -12.06 -7.44
C ASN A 55 3.67 -12.10 -6.65
N SER A 56 3.31 -11.01 -5.98
CA SER A 56 2.06 -10.89 -5.20
C SER A 56 1.69 -9.42 -5.03
N ILE A 57 0.40 -9.13 -4.89
CA ILE A 57 -0.08 -7.79 -4.50
C ILE A 57 0.50 -7.38 -3.14
N VAL A 58 0.60 -6.07 -2.93
CA VAL A 58 1.19 -5.47 -1.72
C VAL A 58 0.16 -5.18 -0.64
N ASP A 59 -1.10 -5.07 -1.05
CA ASP A 59 -2.26 -4.66 -0.27
C ASP A 59 -3.43 -5.64 -0.45
N PRO A 60 -3.26 -6.92 -0.03
CA PRO A 60 -4.34 -7.90 -0.04
C PRO A 60 -5.46 -7.45 0.90
N MET A 61 -6.70 -7.52 0.41
CA MET A 61 -7.91 -7.14 1.13
C MET A 61 -8.76 -8.38 1.39
N ASP A 62 -9.27 -8.54 2.60
CA ASP A 62 -10.21 -9.61 2.93
C ASP A 62 -11.65 -9.29 2.49
N GLU A 63 -12.55 -10.25 2.67
CA GLU A 63 -13.98 -10.11 2.33
C GLU A 63 -14.71 -9.06 3.19
N GLN A 64 -14.11 -8.61 4.31
CA GLN A 64 -14.66 -7.58 5.18
C GLN A 64 -14.13 -6.18 4.83
N GLY A 65 -13.24 -6.06 3.84
CA GLY A 65 -12.68 -4.79 3.38
C GLY A 65 -11.44 -4.33 4.16
N PHE A 66 -10.79 -5.20 4.93
CA PHE A 66 -9.55 -4.86 5.62
C PHE A 66 -8.33 -5.26 4.80
N VAL A 67 -7.39 -4.32 4.66
CA VAL A 67 -6.10 -4.55 4.02
C VAL A 67 -5.08 -5.03 5.04
N HIS A 68 -4.41 -6.14 4.73
CA HIS A 68 -3.45 -6.78 5.64
C HIS A 68 -2.01 -6.39 5.31
N LEU A 69 -1.31 -5.81 6.28
CA LEU A 69 0.11 -5.45 6.14
C LEU A 69 0.99 -6.71 6.05
N SER A 70 1.95 -6.69 5.14
CA SER A 70 2.91 -7.78 4.96
C SER A 70 3.89 -7.89 6.13
N GLN A 71 4.03 -9.09 6.70
CA GLN A 71 4.98 -9.39 7.80
C GLN A 71 6.43 -9.61 7.31
N ARG A 72 6.75 -9.22 6.07
CA ARG A 72 8.09 -9.40 5.50
C ARG A 72 8.96 -8.16 5.76
N PRO A 73 10.30 -8.30 5.78
CA PRO A 73 11.19 -7.18 6.00
C PRO A 73 11.02 -6.03 4.98
N GLY A 74 11.41 -4.83 5.40
CA GLY A 74 11.34 -3.62 4.58
C GLY A 74 9.90 -3.23 4.26
N LEU A 75 9.65 -2.86 3.00
CA LEU A 75 8.29 -2.57 2.52
C LEU A 75 7.49 -3.83 2.14
N GLY A 76 7.98 -5.03 2.47
CA GLY A 76 7.25 -6.29 2.29
C GLY A 76 6.93 -6.71 0.85
N ARG A 77 7.48 -6.01 -0.16
CA ARG A 77 7.27 -6.26 -1.60
C ARG A 77 8.00 -7.51 -2.09
N ARG A 78 7.30 -8.38 -2.83
CA ARG A 78 7.90 -9.55 -3.51
C ARG A 78 8.23 -9.26 -4.95
N HIS A 79 9.42 -8.72 -5.21
CA HIS A 79 9.87 -8.42 -6.57
C HIS A 79 10.10 -9.69 -7.40
N GLN A 80 9.59 -9.71 -8.64
CA GLN A 80 9.91 -10.70 -9.64
C GLN A 80 11.19 -10.28 -10.36
N LEU A 81 12.33 -10.71 -9.81
CA LEU A 81 13.65 -10.27 -10.25
C LEU A 81 13.96 -10.61 -11.71
N CYS A 82 13.41 -11.71 -12.25
CA CYS A 82 13.59 -12.10 -13.64
C CYS A 82 13.00 -11.06 -14.60
N VAL A 83 11.75 -10.63 -14.37
CA VAL A 83 11.10 -9.56 -15.16
C VAL A 83 11.81 -8.23 -14.96
N TYR A 84 12.17 -7.90 -13.72
CA TYR A 84 12.86 -6.65 -13.40
C TYR A 84 14.19 -6.50 -14.16
N ARG A 85 15.00 -7.56 -14.22
CA ARG A 85 16.28 -7.53 -14.95
C ARG A 85 16.13 -7.45 -16.47
N SER A 86 14.99 -7.89 -17.03
CA SER A 86 14.73 -7.82 -18.47
C SER A 86 14.43 -6.40 -18.95
N GLN A 87 14.00 -5.48 -18.08
CA GLN A 87 13.71 -4.08 -18.47
C GLN A 87 14.94 -3.17 -18.48
N TYR A 88 16.08 -3.65 -17.96
CA TYR A 88 17.34 -2.89 -17.89
C TYR A 88 18.45 -3.50 -18.75
N ARG A 89 18.09 -4.35 -19.72
CA ARG A 89 18.93 -4.74 -20.85
C ARG A 89 18.33 -4.16 -22.12
#